data_AF-A0AAW1L0S9-F1
#
_entry.id   AF-A0AAW1L0S9-F1
#
_cell.length_a   1.000
_cell.length_b   1.000
_cell.length_c   1.000
_cell.angle_alpha   90.00
_cell.angle_beta   90.00
_cell.angle_gamma   90.00
#
_symmetry.space_group_name_H-M   'P 1'
#
loop_
_entity.id
_entity.type
_entity.pdbx_description
1 polymer ?
#
loop_
_entity_poly.entity_id
_entity_poly.type
_entity_poly.pdbx_seq_one_letter_code
_entity_poly.pdbx_strand_id
1 'polypeptide(L)'
;MEKENAKNPRNRIYLLTTLCVLFWGLLFYFHFVLLGGNLVSESISLRSNPIKIESFHPSSDPLVQNNPTNALISNEANKSISKDFVDTEVNNERTLMSNRKINVGDIEKPHEFMFMKALRTIDDKNDPCGGKYIYVHDLPSRFNDDMLKECKSLSLWTNMCKFTTNAGLGPPLENVDGVFSNTGWYATNQFAVDVIFNNRMKQYECLTNDSSLAAAIFVPFYAGFDIARYLWGYNISTRDAASLELVDWLMKRPEWKIMNGRDHFLVAGRITWDFRRLTENENDWGSKLLFLPAAKNMSMLVVESSPWNANDFAIPYPTYFHPASDADVFAWQDRMRKLKREYLFSFAGAPRPDNPKSIRGQIIDECKKTKVCKLLECDFGESKCHSPDSIMKMFQSSLFCLQPQGDSYTRRSAFDSMLAGCIPVFFHPGSAYTQYTWHLPKNYSSYSVFIPEKDVRKNGFSIEKRLREISPEQVKIMRETVINLIPKLIYADPRSKLETLRDAFDTSVQAVIDKVTRLRKNIIEGRTEYDNFIEENSWKFALLEEGQREVGVHEWDPFFSKPKEGEADFDSSVDAGKNSWKNEQRSRAT
;
A
#
# COMPACT_ATOMS: atom_id res chain seq x y z
N MET A 1 -84.37 8.89 -22.61
CA MET A 1 -84.35 9.59 -21.31
C MET A 1 -83.23 8.96 -20.52
N GLU A 2 -82.06 9.59 -20.44
CA GLU A 2 -81.05 9.32 -19.40
C GLU A 2 -80.06 10.50 -19.40
N LYS A 3 -80.06 11.23 -18.29
CA LYS A 3 -79.12 12.32 -17.98
C LYS A 3 -77.93 11.70 -17.27
N GLU A 4 -76.75 11.70 -17.89
CA GLU A 4 -75.50 11.40 -17.17
C GLU A 4 -74.98 12.67 -16.48
N ASN A 5 -74.88 12.59 -15.16
CA ASN A 5 -74.29 13.58 -14.28
C ASN A 5 -72.76 13.59 -14.42
N ALA A 6 -72.21 14.66 -15.00
CA ALA A 6 -70.78 14.94 -14.97
C ALA A 6 -70.31 15.24 -13.52
N LYS A 7 -69.60 14.29 -12.90
CA LYS A 7 -68.93 14.50 -11.60
C LYS A 7 -67.68 15.37 -11.76
N ASN A 8 -67.63 16.44 -10.97
CA ASN A 8 -66.66 17.52 -11.02
C ASN A 8 -65.22 17.03 -10.70
N PRO A 9 -64.22 17.24 -11.60
CA PRO A 9 -62.84 16.74 -11.45
C PRO A 9 -62.09 17.31 -10.23
N ARG A 10 -62.57 18.41 -9.62
CA ARG A 10 -61.97 18.96 -8.40
C ARG A 10 -62.04 18.01 -7.19
N ASN A 11 -63.10 17.22 -7.03
CA ASN A 11 -63.24 16.34 -5.87
C ASN A 11 -62.25 15.16 -5.84
N ARG A 12 -61.78 14.70 -7.01
CA ARG A 12 -60.79 13.61 -7.09
C ARG A 12 -59.40 14.07 -6.68
N ILE A 13 -59.04 15.31 -7.03
CA ILE A 13 -57.73 15.88 -6.69
C ILE A 13 -57.65 16.12 -5.18
N TYR A 14 -58.71 16.65 -4.56
CA TYR A 14 -58.77 16.82 -3.10
C TYR A 14 -58.72 15.50 -2.32
N LEU A 15 -59.36 14.44 -2.84
CA LEU A 15 -59.28 13.11 -2.23
C LEU A 15 -57.85 12.55 -2.29
N LEU A 16 -57.18 12.68 -3.44
CA LEU A 16 -55.80 12.22 -3.63
C LEU A 16 -54.80 12.97 -2.76
N THR A 17 -54.93 14.29 -2.62
CA THR A 17 -54.05 15.07 -1.74
C THR A 17 -54.27 14.72 -0.27
N THR A 18 -55.52 14.49 0.15
CA THR A 18 -55.84 14.11 1.53
C THR A 18 -55.27 12.73 1.88
N LEU A 19 -55.37 11.76 0.97
CA LEU A 19 -54.79 10.43 1.15
C LEU A 19 -53.25 10.48 1.21
N CYS A 20 -52.62 11.32 0.40
CA CYS A 20 -51.17 11.46 0.40
C CYS A 20 -50.66 12.06 1.73
N VAL A 21 -51.34 13.08 2.26
CA VAL A 21 -50.99 13.69 3.56
C VAL A 21 -51.18 12.68 4.72
N LEU A 22 -52.25 11.90 4.71
CA LEU A 22 -52.48 10.85 5.72
C LEU A 22 -51.40 9.76 5.67
N PHE A 23 -51.01 9.33 4.47
CA PHE A 23 -49.96 8.33 4.30
C PHE A 23 -48.62 8.79 4.87
N TRP A 24 -48.17 10.00 4.52
CA TRP A 24 -46.93 10.54 5.04
C TRP A 24 -46.99 10.83 6.54
N GLY A 25 -48.13 11.32 7.05
CA GLY A 25 -48.33 11.53 8.48
C GLY A 25 -48.20 10.25 9.32
N LEU A 26 -48.77 9.14 8.84
CA LEU A 26 -48.64 7.83 9.51
C LEU A 26 -47.21 7.30 9.47
N LEU A 27 -46.51 7.51 8.35
CA LEU A 27 -45.12 7.07 8.17
C LEU A 27 -44.17 7.83 9.13
N PHE A 28 -44.36 9.15 9.26
CA PHE A 28 -43.62 9.96 10.23
C PHE A 28 -43.96 9.57 11.68
N TYR A 29 -45.23 9.33 12.01
CA TYR A 29 -45.60 8.89 13.35
C TYR A 29 -44.95 7.55 13.72
N PHE A 30 -44.97 6.57 12.80
CA PHE A 30 -44.36 5.26 13.04
C PHE A 30 -42.84 5.36 13.23
N HIS A 31 -42.16 6.17 12.41
CA HIS A 31 -40.71 6.27 12.46
C HIS A 31 -40.20 7.01 13.70
N PHE A 32 -40.87 8.08 14.12
CA PHE A 32 -40.35 8.95 15.19
C PHE A 32 -40.94 8.66 16.57
N VAL A 33 -42.16 8.12 16.64
CA VAL A 33 -42.83 7.87 17.93
C VAL A 33 -42.69 6.40 18.37
N LEU A 34 -42.86 5.44 17.44
CA LEU A 34 -42.83 4.01 17.79
C LEU A 34 -41.41 3.42 17.79
N LEU A 35 -40.56 3.82 16.85
CA LEU A 35 -39.19 3.30 16.75
C LEU A 35 -38.15 4.10 17.57
N GLY A 36 -38.45 5.35 17.94
CA GLY A 36 -37.51 6.22 18.65
C GLY A 36 -37.40 6.01 20.17
N GLY A 37 -38.31 5.25 20.79
CA GLY A 37 -38.48 5.23 22.25
C GLY A 37 -37.64 4.24 23.06
N ASN A 38 -37.05 3.20 22.45
CA ASN A 38 -36.61 2.01 23.21
C ASN A 38 -35.08 1.74 23.28
N LEU A 39 -34.22 2.57 22.70
CA LEU A 39 -32.78 2.22 22.55
C LEU A 39 -31.82 2.74 23.63
N VAL A 40 -32.31 3.45 24.66
CA VAL A 40 -31.41 4.11 25.64
C VAL A 40 -31.31 3.35 26.99
N SER A 41 -32.20 2.42 27.29
CA SER A 41 -32.25 1.77 28.63
C SER A 41 -31.42 0.49 28.76
N GLU A 42 -31.10 -0.23 27.68
CA GLU A 42 -30.51 -1.58 27.76
C GLU A 42 -28.98 -1.62 27.77
N SER A 43 -28.30 -0.50 27.48
CA SER A 43 -26.84 -0.48 27.37
C SER A 43 -26.08 -0.37 28.70
N ILE A 44 -26.79 -0.12 29.82
CA ILE A 44 -26.17 0.16 31.13
C ILE A 44 -25.91 -1.11 31.97
N SER A 45 -26.55 -2.26 31.65
CA SER A 45 -26.51 -3.45 32.53
C SER A 45 -25.45 -4.51 32.21
N LEU A 46 -24.69 -4.40 31.11
CA LEU A 46 -23.78 -5.48 30.64
C LEU A 46 -22.29 -5.27 30.94
N ARG A 47 -21.89 -4.24 31.70
CA ARG A 47 -20.48 -4.03 32.11
C ARG A 47 -20.27 -4.25 33.60
N SER A 48 -20.17 -5.51 34.03
CA SER A 48 -19.37 -5.86 35.22
C SER A 48 -19.23 -7.38 35.35
N ASN A 49 -18.04 -7.91 35.02
CA ASN A 49 -17.34 -8.97 35.77
C ASN A 49 -15.96 -9.27 35.14
N PRO A 50 -14.86 -9.29 35.91
CA PRO A 50 -13.53 -9.66 35.42
C PRO A 50 -13.21 -11.14 35.67
N ILE A 51 -12.58 -11.80 34.69
CA ILE A 51 -12.13 -13.20 34.72
C ILE A 51 -10.62 -13.24 35.06
N LYS A 52 -10.24 -14.07 36.03
CA LYS A 52 -8.85 -14.40 36.43
C LYS A 52 -8.22 -15.39 35.44
N ILE A 53 -6.94 -15.21 35.11
CA ILE A 53 -6.13 -16.17 34.35
C ILE A 53 -4.97 -16.65 35.24
N GLU A 54 -4.88 -17.97 35.41
CA GLU A 54 -3.75 -18.69 36.03
C GLU A 54 -2.69 -19.02 34.98
N SER A 55 -1.42 -18.88 35.39
CA SER A 55 -0.21 -19.12 34.61
C SER A 55 0.18 -20.60 34.56
N PHE A 56 0.49 -21.12 33.37
CA PHE A 56 1.13 -22.42 33.17
C PHE A 56 2.53 -22.26 32.57
N HIS A 57 3.54 -22.83 33.23
CA HIS A 57 4.89 -23.07 32.73
C HIS A 57 4.98 -24.39 31.97
N PRO A 58 5.87 -24.49 30.96
CA PRO A 58 6.53 -25.76 30.69
C PRO A 58 8.07 -25.66 30.62
N SER A 59 8.66 -26.74 31.13
CA SER A 59 10.05 -27.08 31.33
C SER A 59 10.76 -27.65 30.07
N SER A 60 12.08 -27.75 30.20
CA SER A 60 13.16 -27.89 29.22
C SER A 60 13.52 -29.30 28.70
N ASP A 61 14.17 -29.30 27.52
CA ASP A 61 15.24 -30.18 26.96
C ASP A 61 14.92 -31.59 26.38
N PRO A 62 15.80 -32.21 25.52
CA PRO A 62 17.07 -31.73 24.90
C PRO A 62 17.32 -32.01 23.38
N LEU A 63 18.28 -31.23 22.86
CA LEU A 63 19.36 -31.46 21.86
C LEU A 63 19.48 -32.79 21.06
N VAL A 64 19.70 -32.65 19.75
CA VAL A 64 20.52 -33.55 18.91
C VAL A 64 21.39 -32.73 17.94
N GLN A 65 22.71 -32.91 18.04
CA GLN A 65 23.75 -32.39 17.14
C GLN A 65 23.84 -33.21 15.84
N ASN A 66 24.29 -32.58 14.74
CA ASN A 66 25.09 -33.23 13.70
C ASN A 66 25.93 -32.19 12.93
N ASN A 67 27.26 -32.32 13.02
CA ASN A 67 28.25 -31.74 12.09
C ASN A 67 28.40 -32.67 10.86
N PRO A 68 29.01 -32.19 9.77
CA PRO A 68 30.37 -32.68 9.50
C PRO A 68 31.37 -31.65 8.95
N THR A 69 32.61 -32.08 9.09
CA THR A 69 33.94 -31.49 8.90
C THR A 69 34.42 -31.27 7.45
N ASN A 70 35.18 -30.18 7.28
CA ASN A 70 36.43 -29.95 6.52
C ASN A 70 36.83 -30.85 5.33
N ALA A 71 37.27 -30.19 4.24
CA ALA A 71 38.49 -30.57 3.51
C ALA A 71 39.13 -29.35 2.80
N LEU A 72 40.41 -29.11 3.12
CA LEU A 72 41.37 -28.24 2.43
C LEU A 72 41.95 -28.96 1.20
N ILE A 73 42.13 -28.26 0.07
CA ILE A 73 43.20 -28.52 -0.91
C ILE A 73 43.74 -27.19 -1.45
N SER A 74 45.05 -27.14 -1.58
CA SER A 74 45.95 -26.02 -1.85
C SER A 74 46.38 -25.88 -3.33
N ASN A 75 46.90 -24.68 -3.63
CA ASN A 75 47.99 -24.31 -4.56
C ASN A 75 47.74 -23.92 -6.04
N GLU A 76 48.03 -22.63 -6.29
CA GLU A 76 48.94 -22.02 -7.28
C GLU A 76 48.83 -22.35 -8.79
N ALA A 77 48.69 -21.27 -9.60
CA ALA A 77 49.57 -21.02 -10.74
C ALA A 77 49.52 -19.54 -11.20
N ASN A 78 50.67 -18.88 -11.18
CA ASN A 78 50.95 -17.61 -11.85
C ASN A 78 50.89 -17.73 -13.38
N LYS A 79 50.43 -16.69 -14.08
CA LYS A 79 50.97 -16.35 -15.40
C LYS A 79 50.82 -14.86 -15.75
N SER A 80 51.97 -14.20 -15.82
CA SER A 80 52.20 -12.88 -16.39
C SER A 80 52.04 -12.87 -17.91
N ILE A 81 51.41 -11.83 -18.47
CA ILE A 81 51.68 -11.36 -19.84
C ILE A 81 51.62 -9.82 -19.84
N SER A 82 52.73 -9.22 -20.23
CA SER A 82 52.97 -7.81 -20.53
C SER A 82 52.69 -7.50 -22.01
N LYS A 83 52.18 -6.28 -22.32
CA LYS A 83 52.56 -5.48 -23.50
C LYS A 83 51.96 -4.07 -23.48
N ASP A 84 52.84 -3.10 -23.22
CA ASP A 84 53.12 -1.83 -23.90
C ASP A 84 52.03 -1.01 -24.64
N PHE A 85 52.00 0.28 -24.23
CA PHE A 85 51.89 1.55 -24.98
C PHE A 85 50.73 1.81 -25.95
N VAL A 86 49.98 2.90 -25.70
CA VAL A 86 50.01 4.17 -26.46
C VAL A 86 49.31 5.27 -25.64
N ASP A 87 49.99 6.41 -25.49
CA ASP A 87 49.52 7.67 -24.91
C ASP A 87 48.40 8.33 -25.73
N THR A 88 47.40 8.95 -25.08
CA THR A 88 47.04 10.35 -25.39
C THR A 88 46.28 11.01 -24.21
N GLU A 89 46.90 12.07 -23.71
CA GLU A 89 46.44 13.23 -22.93
C GLU A 89 44.93 13.41 -22.68
N VAL A 90 44.55 13.64 -21.41
CA VAL A 90 44.10 14.98 -20.92
C VAL A 90 44.37 15.07 -19.40
N ASN A 91 45.37 15.88 -19.05
CA ASN A 91 45.56 16.46 -17.72
C ASN A 91 44.62 17.66 -17.54
N ASN A 92 43.87 17.71 -16.43
CA ASN A 92 44.00 18.76 -15.41
C ASN A 92 42.84 18.69 -14.41
N GLU A 93 43.16 18.27 -13.18
CA GLU A 93 42.66 18.80 -11.88
C GLU A 93 42.90 17.75 -10.78
N ARG A 94 44.19 17.45 -10.52
CA ARG A 94 44.61 16.70 -9.33
C ARG A 94 45.93 17.24 -8.81
N THR A 95 45.93 18.51 -8.41
CA THR A 95 47.07 19.09 -7.71
C THR A 95 46.60 19.99 -6.58
N LEU A 96 46.08 19.37 -5.51
CA LEU A 96 46.04 19.99 -4.18
C LEU A 96 45.80 18.93 -3.11
N MET A 97 46.78 18.04 -2.93
CA MET A 97 47.00 17.32 -1.67
C MET A 97 48.35 16.61 -1.73
N SER A 98 49.42 17.34 -1.40
CA SER A 98 50.67 16.72 -0.99
C SER A 98 51.37 17.61 0.04
N ASN A 99 51.29 17.15 1.29
CA ASN A 99 52.21 17.35 2.41
C ASN A 99 51.46 17.64 3.73
N ARG A 100 50.99 16.57 4.38
CA ARG A 100 50.94 16.52 5.84
C ARG A 100 51.67 15.27 6.30
N LYS A 101 52.79 15.48 7.00
CA LYS A 101 53.48 14.47 7.80
C LYS A 101 52.49 13.90 8.80
N ILE A 102 52.30 12.59 8.78
CA ILE A 102 51.47 11.85 9.72
C ILE A 102 52.27 11.71 11.02
N ASN A 103 51.84 12.40 12.08
CA ASN A 103 52.26 12.06 13.43
C ASN A 103 51.52 10.79 13.84
N VAL A 104 52.26 9.72 14.10
CA VAL A 104 51.77 8.50 14.73
C VAL A 104 51.51 8.82 16.21
N GLY A 105 50.30 9.23 16.53
CA GLY A 105 49.97 9.65 17.89
C GLY A 105 48.62 10.33 18.06
N ASP A 106 47.56 9.81 17.43
CA ASP A 106 46.18 10.07 17.85
C ASP A 106 45.39 8.79 17.59
N ILE A 107 45.25 7.95 18.63
CA ILE A 107 44.20 6.93 18.64
C ILE A 107 42.90 7.72 18.78
N GLU A 108 42.27 8.04 17.65
CA GLU A 108 40.93 8.63 17.63
C GLU A 108 40.03 7.79 18.54
N LYS A 109 39.54 8.41 19.62
CA LYS A 109 38.47 7.80 20.42
C LYS A 109 37.35 7.43 19.45
N PRO A 110 36.83 6.20 19.48
CA PRO A 110 35.76 5.80 18.57
C PRO A 110 34.62 6.81 18.69
N HIS A 111 34.26 7.43 17.57
CA HIS A 111 33.16 8.38 17.51
C HIS A 111 31.89 7.61 17.90
N GLU A 112 31.42 7.78 19.14
CA GLU A 112 30.22 7.07 19.61
C GLU A 112 29.00 7.78 19.02
N PHE A 113 28.46 7.20 17.94
CA PHE A 113 27.26 7.72 17.30
C PHE A 113 26.07 7.74 18.29
N MET A 114 25.21 8.76 18.20
CA MET A 114 24.06 8.91 19.11
C MET A 114 23.07 7.72 19.04
N PHE A 115 23.06 6.96 17.94
CA PHE A 115 22.22 5.77 17.75
C PHE A 115 22.85 4.46 18.26
N MET A 116 24.05 4.50 18.87
CA MET A 116 24.74 3.27 19.33
C MET A 116 23.93 2.50 20.38
N LYS A 117 23.16 3.19 21.23
CA LYS A 117 22.33 2.53 22.23
C LYS A 117 21.24 1.67 21.58
N ALA A 118 20.53 2.20 20.58
CA ALA A 118 19.54 1.44 19.82
C ALA A 118 20.16 0.22 19.12
N LEU A 119 21.35 0.34 18.51
CA LEU A 119 22.03 -0.79 17.87
C LEU A 119 22.43 -1.88 18.87
N ARG A 120 22.94 -1.51 20.05
CA ARG A 120 23.35 -2.48 21.08
C ARG A 120 22.19 -3.33 21.59
N THR A 121 20.94 -2.87 21.48
CA THR A 121 19.76 -3.68 21.84
C THR A 121 19.64 -4.96 21.00
N ILE A 122 20.21 -4.99 19.79
CA ILE A 122 20.17 -6.16 18.89
C ILE A 122 20.93 -7.34 19.52
N ASP A 123 21.99 -7.06 20.29
CA ASP A 123 22.86 -8.09 20.86
C ASP A 123 22.31 -8.70 22.15
N ASP A 124 21.28 -8.09 22.75
CA ASP A 124 20.64 -8.61 23.96
C ASP A 124 19.62 -9.71 23.61
N LYS A 125 20.07 -10.96 23.67
CA LYS A 125 19.25 -12.14 23.38
C LYS A 125 18.12 -12.37 24.39
N ASN A 126 18.15 -11.72 25.55
CA ASN A 126 17.11 -11.84 26.57
C ASN A 126 15.98 -10.82 26.38
N ASP A 127 16.19 -9.81 25.55
CA ASP A 127 15.18 -8.82 25.20
C ASP A 127 14.40 -9.26 23.95
N PRO A 128 13.11 -9.66 24.07
CA PRO A 128 12.29 -10.04 22.90
C PRO A 128 12.11 -8.87 21.90
N CYS A 129 12.29 -7.63 22.36
CA CYS A 129 12.22 -6.40 21.60
C CYS A 129 13.58 -5.84 21.17
N GLY A 130 14.67 -6.57 21.42
CA GLY A 130 16.01 -6.20 20.99
C GLY A 130 16.05 -5.92 19.48
N GLY A 131 16.46 -4.71 19.10
CA GLY A 131 16.49 -4.25 17.72
C GLY A 131 15.14 -3.94 17.08
N LYS A 132 14.03 -4.00 17.82
CA LYS A 132 12.66 -3.83 17.31
C LYS A 132 11.92 -2.63 17.89
N TYR A 133 12.52 -1.90 18.81
CA TYR A 133 11.83 -0.79 19.46
C TYR A 133 11.37 0.28 18.47
N ILE A 134 10.13 0.72 18.59
CA ILE A 134 9.57 1.86 17.85
C ILE A 134 9.21 2.96 18.86
N TYR A 135 9.75 4.15 18.63
CA TYR A 135 9.30 5.34 19.33
C TYR A 135 8.25 6.05 18.46
N VAL A 136 7.11 6.42 19.05
CA VAL A 136 6.04 7.13 18.35
C VAL A 136 6.05 8.58 18.79
N HIS A 137 6.13 9.50 17.83
CA HIS A 137 6.02 10.92 18.14
C HIS A 137 4.62 11.26 18.66
N ASP A 138 4.58 11.98 19.78
CA ASP A 138 3.36 12.61 20.30
C ASP A 138 3.09 13.91 19.51
N LEU A 139 2.48 13.76 18.34
CA LEU A 139 2.14 14.88 17.46
C LEU A 139 0.93 15.67 17.99
N PRO A 140 0.89 16.99 17.78
CA PRO A 140 -0.34 17.76 17.95
C PRO A 140 -1.53 17.11 17.21
N SER A 141 -2.68 17.01 17.87
CA SER A 141 -3.87 16.29 17.37
C SER A 141 -4.38 16.75 16.00
N ARG A 142 -4.05 17.98 15.60
CA ARG A 142 -4.36 18.53 14.27
C ARG A 142 -3.77 17.72 13.11
N PHE A 143 -2.69 16.97 13.37
CA PHE A 143 -2.04 16.10 12.38
C PHE A 143 -2.70 14.72 12.26
N ASN A 144 -3.63 14.37 13.17
CA ASN A 144 -4.28 13.06 13.18
C ASN A 144 -5.72 13.08 13.73
N ASP A 145 -5.91 13.01 15.05
CA ASP A 145 -7.19 12.73 15.70
C ASP A 145 -8.25 13.78 15.40
N ASP A 146 -7.87 15.06 15.31
CA ASP A 146 -8.81 16.12 14.94
C ASP A 146 -9.32 15.93 13.51
N MET A 147 -8.52 15.31 12.63
CA MET A 147 -8.97 15.00 11.29
C MET A 147 -10.10 13.98 11.26
N LEU A 148 -10.11 13.04 12.20
CA LEU A 148 -11.16 12.03 12.34
C LEU A 148 -12.41 12.60 12.98
N LYS A 149 -12.29 13.56 13.91
CA LYS A 149 -13.44 14.30 14.47
C LYS A 149 -14.17 15.09 13.37
N GLU A 150 -13.42 15.58 12.39
CA GLU A 150 -13.92 16.30 11.22
C GLU A 150 -14.05 15.40 9.98
N CYS A 151 -14.29 14.10 10.15
CA CYS A 151 -14.28 13.11 9.07
C CYS A 151 -15.15 13.45 7.83
N LYS A 152 -16.16 14.32 7.95
CA LYS A 152 -16.97 14.78 6.81
C LYS A 152 -16.19 15.68 5.85
N SER A 153 -15.16 16.40 6.31
CA SER A 153 -14.35 17.30 5.49
C SER A 153 -13.23 16.59 4.73
N LEU A 154 -12.98 15.31 5.03
CA LEU A 154 -11.90 14.52 4.44
C LEU A 154 -12.08 14.23 2.95
N SER A 155 -13.29 14.37 2.43
CA SER A 155 -13.57 14.25 1.00
C SER A 155 -14.76 15.14 0.64
N LEU A 156 -14.66 15.83 -0.50
CA LEU A 156 -15.77 16.63 -1.03
C LEU A 156 -16.97 15.79 -1.47
N TRP A 157 -16.77 14.50 -1.74
CA TRP A 157 -17.78 13.65 -2.38
C TRP A 157 -18.25 12.51 -1.49
N THR A 158 -17.41 12.07 -0.55
CA THR A 158 -17.67 10.90 0.29
C THR A 158 -17.71 11.28 1.75
N ASN A 159 -18.77 10.88 2.47
CA ASN A 159 -18.78 10.99 3.92
C ASN A 159 -17.80 9.97 4.53
N MET A 160 -16.56 10.39 4.77
CA MET A 160 -15.50 9.50 5.25
C MET A 160 -15.73 9.01 6.68
N CYS A 161 -16.66 9.60 7.45
CA CYS A 161 -16.98 9.14 8.80
C CYS A 161 -17.40 7.67 8.84
N LYS A 162 -18.07 7.17 7.80
CA LYS A 162 -18.42 5.75 7.69
C LYS A 162 -17.16 4.89 7.66
N PHE A 163 -16.16 5.32 6.90
CA PHE A 163 -14.92 4.58 6.63
C PHE A 163 -13.86 4.74 7.72
N THR A 164 -13.98 5.75 8.59
CA THR A 164 -13.10 5.89 9.77
C THR A 164 -13.59 5.10 10.99
N THR A 165 -14.78 4.49 10.93
CA THR A 165 -15.28 3.59 11.99
C THR A 165 -14.43 2.31 12.09
N ASN A 166 -14.58 1.57 13.19
CA ASN A 166 -13.87 0.31 13.44
C ASN A 166 -12.36 0.44 13.25
N ALA A 167 -11.75 1.49 13.80
CA ALA A 167 -10.30 1.76 13.66
C ALA A 167 -9.82 1.94 12.20
N GLY A 168 -10.68 2.45 11.32
CA GLY A 168 -10.37 2.72 9.91
C GLY A 168 -10.77 1.61 8.93
N LEU A 169 -11.37 0.51 9.42
CA LEU A 169 -11.84 -0.58 8.57
C LEU A 169 -13.20 -0.27 7.90
N GLY A 170 -13.97 0.65 8.47
CA GLY A 170 -15.36 0.88 8.05
C GLY A 170 -16.33 -0.18 8.61
N PRO A 171 -17.61 -0.16 8.20
CA PRO A 171 -18.62 -1.09 8.72
C PRO A 171 -18.37 -2.53 8.26
N PRO A 172 -18.78 -3.55 9.04
CA PRO A 172 -18.67 -4.94 8.62
C PRO A 172 -19.51 -5.22 7.37
N LEU A 173 -19.05 -6.17 6.54
CA LEU A 173 -19.77 -6.66 5.38
C LEU A 173 -20.54 -7.94 5.74
N GLU A 174 -21.78 -8.03 5.30
CA GLU A 174 -22.60 -9.22 5.48
C GLU A 174 -22.23 -10.30 4.46
N ASN A 175 -22.29 -11.56 4.88
CA ASN A 175 -21.97 -12.72 4.04
C ASN A 175 -23.23 -13.35 3.41
N VAL A 176 -24.13 -12.54 2.87
CA VAL A 176 -25.45 -13.01 2.36
C VAL A 176 -25.30 -14.04 1.24
N ASP A 177 -24.36 -13.80 0.33
CA ASP A 177 -24.15 -14.64 -0.86
C ASP A 177 -23.10 -15.75 -0.66
N GLY A 178 -22.58 -15.93 0.57
CA GLY A 178 -21.53 -16.90 0.87
C GLY A 178 -20.19 -16.61 0.17
N VAL A 179 -19.98 -15.37 -0.30
CA VAL A 179 -18.76 -14.91 -1.00
C VAL A 179 -17.63 -14.64 -0.02
N PHE A 180 -17.95 -14.26 1.22
CA PHE A 180 -17.02 -13.92 2.28
C PHE A 180 -16.94 -15.03 3.34
N SER A 181 -16.13 -14.81 4.36
CA SER A 181 -16.22 -15.52 5.65
C SER A 181 -17.22 -14.79 6.55
N ASN A 182 -17.70 -15.45 7.61
CA ASN A 182 -18.65 -14.84 8.55
C ASN A 182 -18.02 -13.71 9.39
N THR A 183 -16.68 -13.65 9.45
CA THR A 183 -15.91 -12.70 10.24
C THR A 183 -14.78 -12.09 9.39
N GLY A 184 -14.32 -10.91 9.79
CA GLY A 184 -13.14 -10.27 9.22
C GLY A 184 -13.37 -9.51 7.91
N TRP A 185 -14.61 -9.28 7.47
CA TRP A 185 -14.90 -8.55 6.24
C TRP A 185 -15.51 -7.18 6.54
N TYR A 186 -14.96 -6.13 5.95
CA TYR A 186 -15.36 -4.74 6.19
C TYR A 186 -15.43 -3.96 4.90
N ALA A 187 -16.27 -2.92 4.84
CA ALA A 187 -16.40 -2.02 3.71
C ALA A 187 -15.25 -1.00 3.70
N THR A 188 -14.01 -1.49 3.67
CA THR A 188 -12.79 -0.68 3.79
C THR A 188 -12.61 0.27 2.61
N ASN A 189 -12.32 1.54 2.92
CA ASN A 189 -11.94 2.50 1.89
C ASN A 189 -10.47 2.32 1.52
N GLN A 190 -10.19 2.34 0.21
CA GLN A 190 -8.84 2.10 -0.33
C GLN A 190 -7.78 3.11 0.16
N PHE A 191 -8.18 4.26 0.69
CA PHE A 191 -7.27 5.32 1.17
C PHE A 191 -7.26 5.46 2.71
N ALA A 192 -7.80 4.50 3.46
CA ALA A 192 -7.89 4.56 4.92
C ALA A 192 -6.64 4.01 5.65
N VAL A 193 -5.57 3.64 4.94
CA VAL A 193 -4.43 2.95 5.55
C VAL A 193 -3.68 3.82 6.57
N ASP A 194 -3.73 5.16 6.50
CA ASP A 194 -3.18 6.04 7.56
C ASP A 194 -3.76 5.68 8.93
N VAL A 195 -5.08 5.49 8.99
CA VAL A 195 -5.83 5.19 10.21
C VAL A 195 -5.61 3.75 10.64
N ILE A 196 -5.68 2.80 9.69
CA ILE A 196 -5.51 1.37 9.95
C ILE A 196 -4.10 1.14 10.52
N PHE A 197 -3.07 1.68 9.86
CA PHE A 197 -1.68 1.51 10.24
C PHE A 197 -1.38 2.17 11.60
N ASN A 198 -1.90 3.38 11.85
CA ASN A 198 -1.73 4.02 13.17
C ASN A 198 -2.39 3.20 14.29
N ASN A 199 -3.58 2.65 14.07
CA ASN A 199 -4.22 1.80 15.08
C ASN A 199 -3.50 0.45 15.26
N ARG A 200 -2.92 -0.13 14.22
CA ARG A 200 -2.02 -1.29 14.34
C ARG A 200 -0.76 -0.93 15.13
N MET A 201 -0.17 0.24 14.88
CA MET A 201 1.01 0.73 15.60
C MET A 201 0.77 0.82 17.11
N LYS A 202 -0.43 1.26 17.54
CA LYS A 202 -0.82 1.30 18.96
C LYS A 202 -0.80 -0.08 19.65
N GLN A 203 -0.84 -1.18 18.88
CA GLN A 203 -0.79 -2.56 19.39
C GLN A 203 0.60 -3.20 19.22
N TYR A 204 1.59 -2.48 18.69
CA TYR A 204 2.92 -3.02 18.47
C TYR A 204 3.61 -3.31 19.82
N GLU A 205 4.14 -4.52 19.98
CA GLU A 205 4.67 -4.98 21.28
C GLU A 205 5.90 -4.20 21.74
N CYS A 206 6.71 -3.73 20.79
CA CYS A 206 7.99 -3.09 21.07
C CYS A 206 7.89 -1.56 20.99
N LEU A 207 6.78 -0.98 21.44
CA LEU A 207 6.72 0.47 21.65
C LEU A 207 7.58 0.88 22.84
N THR A 208 8.29 2.00 22.72
CA THR A 208 9.11 2.56 23.80
C THR A 208 8.84 4.05 23.99
N ASN A 209 8.94 4.52 25.24
CA ASN A 209 8.97 5.94 25.59
C ASN A 209 10.40 6.50 25.64
N ASP A 210 11.42 5.64 25.59
CA ASP A 210 12.83 6.04 25.50
C ASP A 210 13.27 5.98 24.03
N SER A 211 13.29 7.15 23.37
CA SER A 211 13.67 7.27 21.96
C SER A 211 15.11 6.84 21.67
N SER A 212 15.98 6.78 22.69
CA SER A 212 17.37 6.32 22.51
C SER A 212 17.50 4.81 22.30
N LEU A 213 16.45 4.03 22.59
CA LEU A 213 16.36 2.59 22.28
C LEU A 213 15.79 2.32 20.88
N ALA A 214 15.18 3.31 20.24
CA ALA A 214 14.35 3.11 19.06
C ALA A 214 15.16 2.65 17.83
N ALA A 215 14.75 1.52 17.26
CA ALA A 215 15.19 1.03 15.96
C ALA A 215 14.70 1.94 14.83
N ALA A 216 13.48 2.47 14.95
CA ALA A 216 12.94 3.51 14.06
C ALA A 216 11.90 4.37 14.80
N ILE A 217 11.54 5.51 14.20
CA ILE A 217 10.65 6.51 14.79
C ILE A 217 9.42 6.71 13.91
N PHE A 218 8.24 6.39 14.45
CA PHE A 218 6.98 6.55 13.74
C PHE A 218 6.39 7.95 13.94
N VAL A 219 5.98 8.57 12.84
CA VAL A 219 5.32 9.88 12.80
C VAL A 219 3.84 9.65 12.46
N PRO A 220 2.90 9.72 13.42
CA PRO A 220 1.48 9.44 13.19
C PRO A 220 0.75 10.62 12.52
N PHE A 221 1.18 11.02 11.31
CA PHE A 221 0.55 12.06 10.49
C PHE A 221 -0.37 11.42 9.45
N TYR A 222 -1.64 11.84 9.39
CA TYR A 222 -2.61 11.36 8.39
C TYR A 222 -2.49 12.10 7.06
N ALA A 223 -1.33 11.98 6.41
CA ALA A 223 -0.97 12.70 5.19
C ALA A 223 -1.98 12.50 4.06
N GLY A 224 -2.49 11.27 3.86
CA GLY A 224 -3.48 10.96 2.83
C GLY A 224 -4.80 11.70 3.04
N PHE A 225 -5.22 11.82 4.30
CA PHE A 225 -6.44 12.54 4.68
C PHE A 225 -6.26 14.05 4.66
N ASP A 226 -5.08 14.55 5.04
CA ASP A 226 -4.76 15.97 4.98
C ASP A 226 -4.89 16.48 3.54
N ILE A 227 -4.17 15.85 2.60
CA ILE A 227 -4.16 16.31 1.21
C ILE A 227 -5.55 16.18 0.58
N ALA A 228 -6.29 15.11 0.87
CA ALA A 228 -7.63 14.89 0.33
C ALA A 228 -8.63 16.00 0.69
N ARG A 229 -8.49 16.67 1.83
CA ARG A 229 -9.33 17.83 2.21
C ARG A 229 -9.15 19.00 1.24
N TYR A 230 -7.93 19.18 0.73
CA TYR A 230 -7.49 20.41 0.09
C TYR A 230 -7.12 20.27 -1.38
N LEU A 231 -7.13 19.05 -1.95
CA LEU A 231 -6.82 18.80 -3.36
C LEU A 231 -7.70 19.62 -4.34
N TRP A 232 -8.93 19.99 -3.95
CA TRP A 232 -9.91 20.63 -4.84
C TRP A 232 -10.39 21.98 -4.33
N GLY A 233 -10.25 23.01 -5.15
CA GLY A 233 -10.80 24.34 -4.88
C GLY A 233 -10.02 25.16 -3.83
N TYR A 234 -8.89 24.64 -3.34
CA TYR A 234 -7.98 25.35 -2.45
C TYR A 234 -6.69 25.71 -3.16
N ASN A 235 -6.05 26.80 -2.72
CA ASN A 235 -4.75 27.23 -3.20
C ASN A 235 -3.62 26.31 -2.68
N ILE A 236 -2.47 26.36 -3.33
CA ILE A 236 -1.31 25.53 -2.96
C ILE A 236 -0.79 25.83 -1.56
N SER A 237 -0.96 27.06 -1.06
CA SER A 237 -0.59 27.45 0.31
C SER A 237 -1.37 26.65 1.35
N THR A 238 -2.67 26.42 1.13
CA THR A 238 -3.51 25.60 2.02
C THR A 238 -3.11 24.12 1.92
N ARG A 239 -2.86 23.62 0.70
CA ARG A 239 -2.46 22.22 0.46
C ARG A 239 -1.12 21.86 1.11
N ASP A 240 -0.22 22.84 1.25
CA ASP A 240 1.11 22.63 1.82
C ASP A 240 1.19 22.90 3.33
N ALA A 241 0.20 23.57 3.92
CA ALA A 241 0.29 24.14 5.27
C ALA A 241 0.66 23.10 6.35
N ALA A 242 -0.10 22.01 6.45
CA ALA A 242 0.17 20.97 7.44
C ALA A 242 1.51 20.27 7.20
N SER A 243 1.89 20.07 5.93
CA SER A 243 3.18 19.48 5.56
C SER A 243 4.36 20.35 6.01
N LEU A 244 4.27 21.67 5.82
CA LEU A 244 5.28 22.63 6.27
C LEU A 244 5.37 22.72 7.79
N GLU A 245 4.23 22.76 8.48
CA GLU A 245 4.19 22.79 9.94
C GLU A 245 4.72 21.50 10.57
N LEU A 246 4.41 20.34 9.97
CA LEU A 246 4.91 19.05 10.43
C LEU A 246 6.43 18.99 10.39
N VAL A 247 7.05 19.36 9.26
CA VAL A 247 8.51 19.30 9.14
C VAL A 247 9.21 20.29 10.08
N ASP A 248 8.64 21.49 10.26
CA ASP A 248 9.14 22.46 11.25
C ASP A 248 9.06 21.90 12.69
N TRP A 249 7.96 21.24 13.03
CA TRP A 249 7.78 20.61 14.34
C TRP A 249 8.79 19.47 14.56
N LEU A 250 8.97 18.60 13.57
CA LEU A 250 9.88 17.44 13.61
C LEU A 250 11.33 17.88 13.76
N MET A 251 11.79 18.84 12.95
CA MET A 251 13.18 19.32 12.96
C MET A 251 13.59 19.96 14.30
N LYS A 252 12.62 20.39 15.12
CA LYS A 252 12.86 20.93 16.47
C LYS A 252 12.99 19.84 17.54
N ARG A 253 12.65 18.58 17.24
CA ARG A 253 12.74 17.47 18.19
C ARG A 253 14.20 17.00 18.37
N PRO A 254 14.62 16.58 19.58
CA PRO A 254 15.95 16.00 19.78
C PRO A 254 16.14 14.71 18.96
N GLU A 255 15.08 13.91 18.80
CA GLU A 255 15.06 12.68 17.99
C GLU A 255 15.52 12.93 16.55
N TRP A 256 15.10 14.04 15.94
CA TRP A 256 15.46 14.38 14.57
C TRP A 256 16.97 14.49 14.37
N LYS A 257 17.68 15.03 15.37
CA LYS A 257 19.13 15.32 15.28
C LYS A 257 19.99 14.06 15.27
N ILE A 258 19.47 12.91 15.69
CA ILE A 258 20.22 11.65 15.79
C ILE A 258 20.65 11.17 14.39
N MET A 259 19.71 11.17 13.43
CA MET A 259 19.97 10.72 12.06
C MET A 259 19.47 11.69 10.99
N ASN A 260 19.20 12.94 11.36
CA ASN A 260 18.61 13.97 10.49
C ASN A 260 17.31 13.51 9.81
N GLY A 261 16.46 12.79 10.56
CA GLY A 261 15.19 12.25 10.06
C GLY A 261 15.28 10.91 9.32
N ARG A 262 16.48 10.33 9.10
CA ARG A 262 16.63 9.08 8.31
C ARG A 262 16.14 7.81 9.00
N ASP A 263 15.88 7.89 10.29
CA ASP A 263 15.22 6.87 11.11
C ASP A 263 13.72 7.12 11.31
N HIS A 264 13.19 8.21 10.73
CA HIS A 264 11.76 8.53 10.80
C HIS A 264 11.00 7.94 9.62
N PHE A 265 9.78 7.48 9.89
CA PHE A 265 8.86 7.01 8.87
C PHE A 265 7.41 7.39 9.17
N LEU A 266 6.62 7.52 8.11
CA LEU A 266 5.18 7.78 8.20
C LEU A 266 4.43 7.08 7.08
N VAL A 267 3.12 6.93 7.24
CA VAL A 267 2.23 6.31 6.25
C VAL A 267 1.33 7.36 5.65
N ALA A 268 1.18 7.32 4.33
CA ALA A 268 0.26 8.15 3.58
C ALA A 268 -0.64 7.24 2.73
N GLY A 269 -1.94 7.24 2.98
CA GLY A 269 -2.89 6.34 2.32
C GLY A 269 -3.27 6.76 0.91
N ARG A 270 -2.40 7.51 0.24
CA ARG A 270 -2.57 7.98 -1.13
C ARG A 270 -1.32 7.70 -1.95
N ILE A 271 -1.44 7.84 -3.26
CA ILE A 271 -0.33 7.55 -4.17
C ILE A 271 0.73 8.65 -4.07
N THR A 272 1.99 8.32 -4.35
CA THR A 272 3.10 9.27 -4.23
C THR A 272 2.87 10.60 -4.97
N TRP A 273 2.13 10.57 -6.09
CA TRP A 273 1.90 11.74 -6.94
C TRP A 273 1.04 12.82 -6.27
N ASP A 274 0.23 12.47 -5.27
CA ASP A 274 -0.53 13.44 -4.48
C ASP A 274 0.36 14.33 -3.59
N PHE A 275 1.63 13.95 -3.43
CA PHE A 275 2.59 14.60 -2.54
C PHE A 275 3.82 15.16 -3.26
N ARG A 276 3.83 15.13 -4.60
CA ARG A 276 4.97 15.50 -5.47
C ARG A 276 4.58 16.58 -6.48
N ARG A 277 3.97 17.68 -6.01
CA ARG A 277 3.73 18.87 -6.84
C ARG A 277 5.06 19.51 -7.23
N LEU A 278 5.36 19.61 -8.54
CA LEU A 278 6.66 20.04 -9.07
C LEU A 278 6.85 21.56 -9.15
N THR A 279 5.78 22.32 -9.40
CA THR A 279 5.87 23.77 -9.62
C THR A 279 4.91 24.53 -8.72
N GLU A 280 5.18 25.82 -8.48
CA GLU A 280 4.32 26.73 -7.69
C GLU A 280 3.10 27.26 -8.47
N ASN A 281 2.67 26.57 -9.52
CA ASN A 281 1.43 26.87 -10.22
C ASN A 281 0.22 26.38 -9.42
N GLU A 282 -0.76 27.28 -9.20
CA GLU A 282 -2.01 26.98 -8.46
C GLU A 282 -2.84 25.83 -9.08
N ASN A 283 -2.68 25.61 -10.39
CA ASN A 283 -3.40 24.57 -11.12
C ASN A 283 -2.71 23.20 -11.08
N ASP A 284 -1.50 23.12 -10.52
CA ASP A 284 -0.79 21.85 -10.41
C ASP A 284 -1.40 20.98 -9.31
N TRP A 285 -1.27 19.68 -9.49
CA TRP A 285 -1.86 18.69 -8.60
C TRP A 285 -0.98 18.42 -7.37
N GLY A 286 -1.63 18.13 -6.25
CA GLY A 286 -0.96 17.63 -5.04
C GLY A 286 -0.38 18.70 -4.12
N SER A 287 0.30 18.24 -3.07
CA SER A 287 1.15 19.04 -2.17
C SER A 287 2.62 18.85 -2.51
N LYS A 288 3.50 19.61 -1.86
CA LYS A 288 4.96 19.43 -1.97
C LYS A 288 5.59 18.54 -0.90
N LEU A 289 4.81 17.82 -0.08
CA LEU A 289 5.29 17.08 1.09
C LEU A 289 6.54 16.24 0.79
N LEU A 290 6.53 15.42 -0.27
CA LEU A 290 7.64 14.53 -0.63
C LEU A 290 8.83 15.24 -1.29
N PHE A 291 8.69 16.52 -1.63
CA PHE A 291 9.79 17.37 -2.09
C PHE A 291 10.37 18.29 -1.01
N LEU A 292 9.76 18.35 0.18
CA LEU A 292 10.35 19.07 1.29
C LEU A 292 11.71 18.46 1.68
N PRO A 293 12.76 19.26 1.88
CA PRO A 293 14.11 18.74 2.19
C PRO A 293 14.14 17.80 3.39
N ALA A 294 13.37 18.10 4.45
CA ALA A 294 13.25 17.24 5.62
C ALA A 294 12.57 15.90 5.28
N ALA A 295 11.48 15.93 4.50
CA ALA A 295 10.73 14.73 4.14
C ALA A 295 11.52 13.78 3.21
N LYS A 296 12.46 14.31 2.42
CA LYS A 296 13.40 13.49 1.61
C LYS A 296 14.29 12.58 2.47
N ASN A 297 14.53 12.92 3.73
CA ASN A 297 15.30 12.06 4.62
C ASN A 297 14.45 10.96 5.25
N MET A 298 13.14 11.13 5.38
CA MET A 298 12.26 10.16 6.01
C MET A 298 11.90 9.02 5.06
N SER A 299 11.44 7.89 5.60
CA SER A 299 10.84 6.81 4.80
C SER A 299 9.33 7.00 4.73
N MET A 300 8.79 7.28 3.54
CA MET A 300 7.35 7.45 3.31
C MET A 300 6.73 6.14 2.84
N LEU A 301 5.76 5.62 3.56
CA LEU A 301 5.03 4.42 3.17
C LEU A 301 3.75 4.86 2.46
N VAL A 302 3.64 4.59 1.16
CA VAL A 302 2.52 5.01 0.31
C VAL A 302 1.83 3.82 -0.32
N VAL A 303 0.58 3.96 -0.78
CA VAL A 303 -0.11 2.83 -1.45
C VAL A 303 0.39 2.58 -2.89
N GLU A 304 1.05 3.57 -3.48
CA GLU A 304 1.78 3.44 -4.75
C GLU A 304 3.01 4.37 -4.75
N SER A 305 4.21 3.84 -5.01
CA SER A 305 5.48 4.59 -4.96
C SER A 305 6.03 4.99 -6.34
N SER A 306 6.98 5.92 -6.32
CA SER A 306 7.69 6.40 -7.50
C SER A 306 8.80 5.44 -7.89
N PRO A 307 8.95 5.07 -9.18
CA PRO A 307 10.14 4.35 -9.63
C PRO A 307 11.38 5.25 -9.75
N TRP A 308 11.22 6.57 -9.60
CA TRP A 308 12.28 7.56 -9.81
C TRP A 308 12.65 8.35 -8.54
N ASN A 309 12.15 7.93 -7.37
CA ASN A 309 12.52 8.52 -6.08
C ASN A 309 12.77 7.44 -5.03
N ALA A 310 13.66 7.73 -4.08
CA ALA A 310 14.15 6.71 -3.13
C ALA A 310 13.60 6.84 -1.71
N ASN A 311 12.82 7.88 -1.42
CA ASN A 311 12.31 8.14 -0.08
C ASN A 311 10.88 7.64 0.16
N ASP A 312 10.22 7.07 -0.86
CA ASP A 312 8.90 6.45 -0.76
C ASP A 312 8.90 4.96 -1.11
N PHE A 313 8.09 4.19 -0.37
CA PHE A 313 8.04 2.73 -0.42
C PHE A 313 6.59 2.29 -0.49
N ALA A 314 6.25 1.43 -1.45
CA ALA A 314 4.87 1.03 -1.63
C ALA A 314 4.47 -0.09 -0.65
N ILE A 315 3.35 0.12 0.03
CA ILE A 315 2.68 -0.86 0.88
C ILE A 315 1.35 -1.26 0.24
N PRO A 316 0.85 -2.50 0.46
CA PRO A 316 -0.40 -2.96 -0.12
C PRO A 316 -1.55 -1.99 0.16
N TYR A 317 -2.41 -1.77 -0.84
CA TYR A 317 -3.69 -1.12 -0.60
C TYR A 317 -4.49 -1.94 0.41
N PRO A 318 -5.21 -1.31 1.36
CA PRO A 318 -6.07 -2.05 2.28
C PRO A 318 -7.19 -2.73 1.49
N THR A 319 -7.27 -4.06 1.61
CA THR A 319 -8.34 -4.89 1.04
C THR A 319 -9.59 -4.84 1.92
N TYR A 320 -10.62 -5.61 1.57
CA TYR A 320 -11.83 -5.75 2.40
C TYR A 320 -11.71 -6.77 3.54
N PHE A 321 -10.64 -7.58 3.57
CA PHE A 321 -10.45 -8.63 4.55
C PHE A 321 -9.41 -8.24 5.61
N HIS A 322 -9.87 -8.21 6.85
CA HIS A 322 -9.15 -7.86 8.07
C HIS A 322 -9.42 -8.93 9.14
N PRO A 323 -8.65 -10.03 9.15
CA PRO A 323 -8.82 -11.13 10.10
C PRO A 323 -8.56 -10.67 11.53
N ALA A 324 -9.25 -11.30 12.48
CA ALA A 324 -9.00 -11.08 13.90
C ALA A 324 -8.02 -12.11 14.50
N SER A 325 -7.79 -13.20 13.78
CA SER A 325 -6.98 -14.33 14.23
C SER A 325 -6.29 -15.07 13.07
N ASP A 326 -5.26 -15.85 13.39
CA ASP A 326 -4.59 -16.72 12.40
C ASP A 326 -5.57 -17.72 11.78
N ALA A 327 -6.55 -18.20 12.57
CA ALA A 327 -7.57 -19.13 12.12
C ALA A 327 -8.45 -18.55 11.00
N ASP A 328 -8.79 -17.25 11.06
CA ASP A 328 -9.55 -16.59 9.98
C ASP A 328 -8.75 -16.62 8.67
N VAL A 329 -7.43 -16.41 8.75
CA VAL A 329 -6.53 -16.43 7.58
C VAL A 329 -6.41 -17.83 7.01
N PHE A 330 -6.15 -18.84 7.84
CA PHE A 330 -6.05 -20.23 7.39
C PHE A 330 -7.35 -20.73 6.77
N ALA A 331 -8.50 -20.40 7.38
CA ALA A 331 -9.81 -20.74 6.84
C ALA A 331 -10.02 -20.11 5.45
N TRP A 332 -9.61 -18.84 5.28
CA TRP A 332 -9.69 -18.18 3.99
C TRP A 332 -8.77 -18.81 2.93
N GLN A 333 -7.51 -19.06 3.28
CA GLN A 333 -6.55 -19.72 2.38
C GLN A 333 -7.06 -21.11 1.94
N ASP A 334 -7.54 -21.93 2.87
CA ASP A 334 -8.09 -23.25 2.58
C ASP A 334 -9.31 -23.19 1.67
N ARG A 335 -10.17 -22.19 1.85
CA ARG A 335 -11.27 -21.93 0.92
C ARG A 335 -10.74 -21.63 -0.48
N MET A 336 -9.75 -20.74 -0.62
CA MET A 336 -9.17 -20.39 -1.92
C MET A 336 -8.48 -21.57 -2.62
N ARG A 337 -7.91 -22.52 -1.86
CA ARG A 337 -7.36 -23.78 -2.40
C ARG A 337 -8.45 -24.69 -2.97
N LYS A 338 -9.58 -24.82 -2.26
CA LYS A 338 -10.67 -25.76 -2.60
C LYS A 338 -11.63 -25.25 -3.68
N LEU A 339 -11.72 -23.94 -3.88
CA LEU A 339 -12.64 -23.36 -4.86
C LEU A 339 -12.30 -23.77 -6.30
N LYS A 340 -13.31 -24.28 -7.00
CA LYS A 340 -13.28 -24.52 -8.44
C LYS A 340 -13.31 -23.18 -9.18
N ARG A 341 -12.46 -23.04 -10.18
CA ARG A 341 -12.39 -21.84 -11.04
C ARG A 341 -12.94 -22.16 -12.42
N GLU A 342 -14.02 -21.48 -12.78
CA GLU A 342 -14.76 -21.73 -14.03
C GLU A 342 -14.20 -20.94 -15.20
N TYR A 343 -13.63 -19.77 -14.92
CA TYR A 343 -13.11 -18.86 -15.94
C TYR A 343 -11.58 -18.96 -16.02
N LEU A 344 -11.06 -18.89 -17.24
CA LEU A 344 -9.62 -18.80 -17.46
C LEU A 344 -9.12 -17.46 -16.96
N PHE A 345 -9.77 -16.37 -17.35
CA PHE A 345 -9.38 -15.04 -16.91
C PHE A 345 -10.57 -14.13 -16.65
N SER A 346 -10.33 -13.02 -15.95
CA SER A 346 -11.37 -12.02 -15.68
C SER A 346 -10.82 -10.60 -15.71
N PHE A 347 -11.72 -9.66 -15.92
CA PHE A 347 -11.42 -8.23 -15.86
C PHE A 347 -12.58 -7.46 -15.22
N ALA A 348 -12.26 -6.63 -14.23
CA ALA A 348 -13.14 -5.59 -13.72
C ALA A 348 -12.62 -4.22 -14.21
N GLY A 349 -13.41 -3.57 -15.04
CA GLY A 349 -13.04 -2.26 -15.57
C GLY A 349 -14.05 -1.65 -16.52
N ALA A 350 -13.72 -0.45 -16.96
CA ALA A 350 -14.42 0.30 -17.99
C ALA A 350 -13.40 0.79 -19.03
N PRO A 351 -13.82 1.02 -20.28
CA PRO A 351 -12.95 1.59 -21.29
C PRO A 351 -12.50 3.00 -20.91
N ARG A 352 -11.41 3.47 -21.52
CA ARG A 352 -10.90 4.84 -21.36
C ARG A 352 -10.75 5.48 -22.75
N PRO A 353 -11.87 5.93 -23.37
CA PRO A 353 -11.85 6.46 -24.73
C PRO A 353 -10.94 7.69 -24.87
N ASP A 354 -10.82 8.48 -23.80
CA ASP A 354 -9.96 9.67 -23.75
C ASP A 354 -8.46 9.36 -23.60
N ASN A 355 -8.08 8.09 -23.45
CA ASN A 355 -6.69 7.67 -23.33
C ASN A 355 -6.35 6.61 -24.40
N PRO A 356 -5.78 7.00 -25.54
CA PRO A 356 -5.42 6.07 -26.62
C PRO A 356 -4.32 5.08 -26.22
N LYS A 357 -3.58 5.36 -25.14
CA LYS A 357 -2.58 4.45 -24.55
C LYS A 357 -3.18 3.50 -23.53
N SER A 358 -4.47 3.57 -23.21
CA SER A 358 -5.12 2.53 -22.42
C SER A 358 -5.33 1.26 -23.25
N ILE A 359 -5.02 0.10 -22.67
CA ILE A 359 -5.34 -1.22 -23.26
C ILE A 359 -6.69 -1.79 -22.78
N ARG A 360 -7.42 -1.05 -21.94
CA ARG A 360 -8.65 -1.55 -21.31
C ARG A 360 -9.75 -1.86 -22.33
N GLY A 361 -9.83 -1.07 -23.41
CA GLY A 361 -10.79 -1.32 -24.50
C GLY A 361 -10.53 -2.66 -25.18
N GLN A 362 -9.27 -2.93 -25.54
CA GLN A 362 -8.83 -4.18 -26.15
C GLN A 362 -9.10 -5.38 -25.25
N ILE A 363 -8.82 -5.25 -23.95
CA ILE A 363 -9.14 -6.30 -22.96
C ILE A 363 -10.64 -6.58 -22.92
N ILE A 364 -11.47 -5.53 -22.86
CA ILE A 364 -12.93 -5.65 -22.84
C ILE A 364 -13.42 -6.33 -24.13
N ASP A 365 -12.92 -5.90 -25.29
CA ASP A 365 -13.30 -6.44 -26.59
C ASP A 365 -12.90 -7.92 -26.74
N GLU A 366 -11.72 -8.32 -26.27
CA GLU A 366 -11.32 -9.74 -26.23
C GLU A 366 -12.22 -10.53 -25.28
N CYS A 367 -12.48 -9.99 -24.08
CA CYS A 367 -13.33 -10.64 -23.09
C CYS A 367 -14.76 -10.87 -23.58
N LYS A 368 -15.35 -9.91 -24.31
CA LYS A 368 -16.68 -10.03 -24.92
C LYS A 368 -16.76 -11.06 -26.05
N LYS A 369 -15.63 -11.38 -26.69
CA LYS A 369 -15.56 -12.34 -27.80
C LYS A 369 -15.37 -13.79 -27.35
N THR A 370 -15.01 -14.02 -26.09
CA THR A 370 -14.71 -15.36 -25.56
C THR A 370 -15.59 -15.72 -24.37
N LYS A 371 -15.91 -17.01 -24.22
CA LYS A 371 -16.71 -17.52 -23.09
C LYS A 371 -15.86 -17.82 -21.86
N VAL A 372 -14.53 -17.89 -22.00
CA VAL A 372 -13.62 -18.21 -20.89
C VAL A 372 -13.17 -16.97 -20.10
N CYS A 373 -13.59 -15.78 -20.53
CA CYS A 373 -13.38 -14.54 -19.80
C CYS A 373 -14.63 -14.12 -19.02
N LYS A 374 -14.44 -13.76 -17.74
CA LYS A 374 -15.49 -13.10 -16.96
C LYS A 374 -15.26 -11.59 -16.92
N LEU A 375 -16.21 -10.84 -17.48
CA LEU A 375 -16.20 -9.38 -17.47
C LEU A 375 -17.11 -8.84 -16.35
N LEU A 376 -16.62 -7.87 -15.59
CA LEU A 376 -17.41 -7.00 -14.74
C LEU A 376 -17.24 -5.55 -15.23
N GLU A 377 -18.26 -5.05 -15.94
CA GLU A 377 -18.21 -3.70 -16.52
C GLU A 377 -18.48 -2.63 -15.46
N CYS A 378 -17.56 -1.68 -15.35
CA CYS A 378 -17.61 -0.60 -14.37
C CYS A 378 -18.23 0.70 -14.93
N ASP A 379 -19.36 0.58 -15.61
CA ASP A 379 -20.05 1.68 -16.30
C ASP A 379 -20.68 2.70 -15.33
N PHE A 380 -21.15 3.83 -15.86
CA PHE A 380 -21.75 4.91 -15.08
C PHE A 380 -23.12 4.48 -14.50
N GLY A 381 -23.23 4.36 -13.17
CA GLY A 381 -24.45 3.96 -12.45
C GLY A 381 -24.11 3.22 -11.13
N GLU A 382 -25.03 2.38 -10.63
CA GLU A 382 -24.74 1.35 -9.61
C GLU A 382 -23.79 0.30 -10.21
N SER A 383 -22.53 0.68 -10.36
CA SER A 383 -21.49 -0.18 -10.91
C SER A 383 -21.21 -1.32 -9.94
N LYS A 384 -21.34 -2.55 -10.42
CA LYS A 384 -20.97 -3.76 -9.65
C LYS A 384 -19.50 -3.76 -9.23
N CYS A 385 -18.66 -2.91 -9.82
CA CYS A 385 -17.27 -2.75 -9.40
C CYS A 385 -17.09 -2.02 -8.06
N HIS A 386 -18.15 -1.41 -7.54
CA HIS A 386 -18.18 -0.84 -6.18
C HIS A 386 -18.78 -1.81 -5.16
N SER A 387 -19.30 -2.95 -5.60
CA SER A 387 -19.81 -4.02 -4.76
C SER A 387 -18.65 -4.99 -4.43
N PRO A 388 -18.23 -5.06 -3.15
CA PRO A 388 -17.16 -5.97 -2.74
C PRO A 388 -17.48 -7.43 -3.06
N ASP A 389 -18.75 -7.83 -2.93
CA ASP A 389 -19.24 -9.19 -3.18
C ASP A 389 -19.11 -9.57 -4.66
N SER A 390 -19.50 -8.69 -5.57
CA SER A 390 -19.44 -8.93 -7.01
C SER A 390 -18.00 -9.07 -7.50
N ILE A 391 -17.10 -8.19 -7.03
CA ILE A 391 -15.67 -8.25 -7.34
C ILE A 391 -15.04 -9.54 -6.81
N MET A 392 -15.27 -9.83 -5.53
CA MET A 392 -14.67 -10.97 -4.86
C MET A 392 -15.17 -12.30 -5.44
N LYS A 393 -16.47 -12.40 -5.79
CA LYS A 393 -17.07 -13.54 -6.49
C LYS A 393 -16.44 -13.77 -7.86
N MET A 394 -16.24 -12.71 -8.65
CA MET A 394 -15.60 -12.81 -9.96
C MET A 394 -14.17 -13.35 -9.84
N PHE A 395 -13.36 -12.78 -8.93
CA PHE A 395 -11.97 -13.19 -8.77
C PHE A 395 -11.84 -14.62 -8.22
N GLN A 396 -12.69 -15.03 -7.27
CA GLN A 396 -12.73 -16.40 -6.77
C GLN A 396 -13.00 -17.44 -7.88
N SER A 397 -13.79 -17.06 -8.88
CA SER A 397 -14.16 -17.95 -10.00
C SER A 397 -13.15 -18.00 -11.15
N SER A 398 -12.04 -17.24 -11.08
CA SER A 398 -11.12 -17.04 -12.22
C SER A 398 -9.69 -17.47 -11.91
N LEU A 399 -9.01 -18.14 -12.85
CA LEU A 399 -7.59 -18.52 -12.68
C LEU A 399 -6.66 -17.31 -12.74
N PHE A 400 -6.85 -16.45 -13.73
CA PHE A 400 -6.06 -15.24 -13.97
C PHE A 400 -6.92 -13.97 -13.84
N CYS A 401 -6.36 -12.91 -13.30
CA CYS A 401 -7.06 -11.64 -13.09
C CYS A 401 -6.28 -10.51 -13.76
N LEU A 402 -6.87 -9.89 -14.78
CA LEU A 402 -6.21 -8.87 -15.57
C LEU A 402 -6.15 -7.55 -14.78
N GLN A 403 -4.95 -7.06 -14.54
CA GLN A 403 -4.68 -5.83 -13.80
C GLN A 403 -3.94 -4.81 -14.69
N PRO A 404 -4.58 -4.29 -15.77
CA PRO A 404 -4.00 -3.18 -16.52
C PRO A 404 -3.91 -1.93 -15.64
N GLN A 405 -3.06 -1.00 -16.06
CA GLN A 405 -2.91 0.31 -15.42
C GLN A 405 -4.26 1.04 -15.33
N GLY A 406 -4.35 1.94 -14.36
CA GLY A 406 -5.48 2.83 -14.19
C GLY A 406 -5.12 4.26 -14.48
N ASP A 407 -5.45 5.12 -13.54
CA ASP A 407 -4.98 6.49 -13.53
C ASP A 407 -3.47 6.51 -13.21
N SER A 408 -3.03 5.55 -12.40
CA SER A 408 -1.64 5.28 -12.04
C SER A 408 -1.28 3.79 -12.31
N TYR A 409 -0.09 3.35 -11.89
CA TYR A 409 0.40 2.01 -12.23
C TYR A 409 -0.41 0.89 -11.57
N THR A 410 -0.86 1.09 -10.33
CA THR A 410 -1.46 0.03 -9.50
C THR A 410 -2.86 0.42 -9.04
N ARG A 411 -3.67 -0.59 -8.68
CA ARG A 411 -5.02 -0.43 -8.13
C ARG A 411 -5.22 -1.40 -6.98
N ARG A 412 -6.09 -1.09 -6.01
CA ARG A 412 -6.51 -2.04 -4.95
C ARG A 412 -6.94 -3.40 -5.51
N SER A 413 -7.57 -3.40 -6.70
CA SER A 413 -7.96 -4.60 -7.47
C SER A 413 -6.84 -5.64 -7.61
N ALA A 414 -5.57 -5.24 -7.69
CA ALA A 414 -4.44 -6.18 -7.72
C ALA A 414 -4.40 -7.04 -6.45
N PHE A 415 -4.50 -6.38 -5.29
CA PHE A 415 -4.51 -7.03 -3.97
C PHE A 415 -5.80 -7.82 -3.73
N ASP A 416 -6.97 -7.27 -4.10
CA ASP A 416 -8.25 -7.98 -4.00
C ASP A 416 -8.24 -9.29 -4.84
N SER A 417 -7.57 -9.28 -6.01
CA SER A 417 -7.45 -10.49 -6.83
C SER A 417 -6.51 -11.55 -6.22
N MET A 418 -5.40 -11.11 -5.64
CA MET A 418 -4.48 -12.01 -4.91
C MET A 418 -5.13 -12.57 -3.66
N LEU A 419 -5.91 -11.76 -2.92
CA LEU A 419 -6.74 -12.19 -1.80
C LEU A 419 -7.72 -13.31 -2.20
N ALA A 420 -8.29 -13.24 -3.41
CA ALA A 420 -9.14 -14.29 -3.96
C ALA A 420 -8.37 -15.52 -4.52
N GLY A 421 -7.04 -15.58 -4.31
CA GLY A 421 -6.16 -16.61 -4.85
C GLY A 421 -6.05 -16.61 -6.38
N CYS A 422 -6.44 -15.52 -7.05
CA CYS A 422 -6.39 -15.37 -8.50
C CYS A 422 -5.00 -14.87 -8.90
N ILE A 423 -4.40 -15.45 -9.94
CA ILE A 423 -3.07 -15.05 -10.41
C ILE A 423 -3.17 -13.69 -11.10
N PRO A 424 -2.56 -12.62 -10.59
CA PRO A 424 -2.59 -11.32 -11.24
C PRO A 424 -1.82 -11.36 -12.57
N VAL A 425 -2.40 -10.74 -13.59
CA VAL A 425 -1.75 -10.49 -14.88
C VAL A 425 -1.46 -8.99 -14.96
N PHE A 426 -0.20 -8.62 -14.84
CA PHE A 426 0.25 -7.24 -14.92
C PHE A 426 0.72 -6.90 -16.33
N PHE A 427 0.51 -5.63 -16.72
CA PHE A 427 0.86 -5.16 -18.06
C PHE A 427 2.00 -4.14 -18.08
N HIS A 428 2.41 -3.69 -16.89
CA HIS A 428 3.55 -2.80 -16.68
C HIS A 428 4.35 -3.28 -15.45
N PRO A 429 5.70 -3.28 -15.48
CA PRO A 429 6.50 -3.68 -14.32
C PRO A 429 6.26 -2.77 -13.11
N GLY A 430 5.98 -1.49 -13.37
CA GLY A 430 5.58 -0.52 -12.37
C GLY A 430 4.32 -0.90 -11.60
N SER A 431 3.43 -1.78 -12.10
CA SER A 431 2.20 -2.15 -11.38
C SER A 431 2.43 -3.03 -10.15
N ALA A 432 3.61 -3.64 -10.01
CA ALA A 432 3.92 -4.41 -8.81
C ALA A 432 5.41 -4.56 -8.52
N TYR A 433 6.18 -4.91 -9.56
CA TYR A 433 7.49 -5.54 -9.40
C TYR A 433 8.56 -4.59 -8.88
N THR A 434 8.45 -3.30 -9.18
CA THR A 434 9.42 -2.28 -8.77
C THR A 434 9.07 -1.56 -7.48
N GLN A 435 7.90 -1.80 -6.89
CA GLN A 435 7.41 -0.98 -5.76
C GLN A 435 6.97 -1.77 -4.52
N TYR A 436 6.43 -2.98 -4.63
CA TYR A 436 6.02 -3.78 -3.46
C TYR A 436 7.05 -4.84 -3.07
N THR A 437 8.34 -4.56 -3.23
CA THR A 437 9.43 -5.54 -3.04
C THR A 437 9.56 -6.06 -1.60
N TRP A 438 8.99 -5.35 -0.62
CA TRP A 438 8.88 -5.83 0.77
C TRP A 438 7.80 -6.89 0.96
N HIS A 439 6.75 -6.86 0.15
CA HIS A 439 5.54 -7.66 0.31
C HIS A 439 5.41 -8.79 -0.72
N LEU A 440 6.00 -8.60 -1.90
CA LEU A 440 5.95 -9.53 -3.02
C LEU A 440 7.34 -10.15 -3.30
N PRO A 441 7.39 -11.42 -3.75
CA PRO A 441 8.65 -12.04 -4.16
C PRO A 441 9.30 -11.29 -5.32
N LYS A 442 10.63 -11.19 -5.35
CA LYS A 442 11.35 -10.60 -6.49
C LYS A 442 11.18 -11.39 -7.78
N ASN A 443 11.11 -12.72 -7.68
CA ASN A 443 10.78 -13.57 -8.81
C ASN A 443 9.29 -13.43 -9.15
N TYR A 444 8.96 -12.44 -9.98
CA TYR A 444 7.58 -12.14 -10.33
C TYR A 444 6.84 -13.32 -11.00
N SER A 445 7.56 -14.13 -11.77
CA SER A 445 6.99 -15.29 -12.48
C SER A 445 6.45 -16.38 -11.53
N SER A 446 6.82 -16.35 -10.24
CA SER A 446 6.33 -17.31 -9.26
C SER A 446 4.89 -17.03 -8.79
N TYR A 447 4.38 -15.82 -9.00
CA TYR A 447 3.06 -15.41 -8.50
C TYR A 447 2.21 -14.63 -9.51
N SER A 448 2.79 -14.14 -10.61
CA SER A 448 2.07 -13.34 -11.61
C SER A 448 2.45 -13.70 -13.05
N VAL A 449 1.64 -13.22 -13.99
CA VAL A 449 1.96 -13.23 -15.42
C VAL A 449 2.23 -11.81 -15.87
N PHE A 450 3.31 -11.60 -16.62
CA PHE A 450 3.60 -10.32 -17.26
C PHE A 450 3.26 -10.37 -18.76
N ILE A 451 2.46 -9.41 -19.23
CA ILE A 451 2.13 -9.22 -20.64
C ILE A 451 2.34 -7.75 -20.99
N PRO A 452 3.41 -7.36 -21.71
CA PRO A 452 3.64 -5.97 -22.05
C PRO A 452 2.45 -5.32 -22.78
N GLU A 453 2.05 -4.12 -22.37
CA GLU A 453 0.93 -3.41 -23.02
C GLU A 453 1.12 -3.25 -24.54
N LYS A 454 2.36 -3.02 -24.98
CA LYS A 454 2.71 -2.91 -26.40
C LYS A 454 2.30 -4.14 -27.20
N ASP A 455 2.29 -5.33 -26.60
CA ASP A 455 1.92 -6.56 -27.28
C ASP A 455 0.40 -6.67 -27.40
N VAL A 456 -0.36 -6.25 -26.38
CA VAL A 456 -1.83 -6.18 -26.42
C VAL A 456 -2.32 -5.20 -27.50
N ARG A 457 -1.54 -4.15 -27.80
CA ARG A 457 -1.85 -3.20 -28.88
C ARG A 457 -1.59 -3.76 -30.28
N LYS A 458 -0.81 -4.83 -30.42
CA LYS A 458 -0.52 -5.42 -31.74
C LYS A 458 -1.73 -6.20 -32.24
N ASN A 459 -2.09 -5.96 -33.49
CA ASN A 459 -3.13 -6.73 -34.16
C ASN A 459 -2.80 -8.23 -34.12
N GLY A 460 -3.77 -9.05 -33.71
CA GLY A 460 -3.64 -10.51 -33.67
C GLY A 460 -3.03 -11.08 -32.38
N PHE A 461 -2.64 -10.25 -31.41
CA PHE A 461 -2.31 -10.74 -30.06
C PHE A 461 -3.57 -11.24 -29.35
N SER A 462 -3.46 -12.34 -28.60
CA SER A 462 -4.54 -12.87 -27.76
C SER A 462 -4.03 -13.16 -26.37
N ILE A 463 -4.63 -12.49 -25.38
CA ILE A 463 -4.40 -12.76 -23.96
C ILE A 463 -4.84 -14.18 -23.63
N GLU A 464 -5.97 -14.65 -24.16
CA GLU A 464 -6.43 -16.02 -23.97
C GLU A 464 -5.37 -17.04 -24.39
N LYS A 465 -4.82 -16.90 -25.62
CA LYS A 465 -3.80 -17.82 -26.13
C LYS A 465 -2.55 -17.80 -25.24
N ARG A 466 -2.07 -16.61 -24.87
CA ARG A 466 -0.89 -16.44 -24.00
C ARG A 466 -1.07 -17.11 -22.65
N LEU A 467 -2.26 -17.01 -22.04
CA LEU A 467 -2.53 -17.63 -20.74
C LEU A 467 -2.68 -19.16 -20.84
N ARG A 468 -3.17 -19.68 -21.97
CA ARG A 468 -3.26 -21.13 -22.21
C ARG A 468 -1.92 -21.83 -22.42
N GLU A 469 -0.88 -21.08 -22.76
CA GLU A 469 0.49 -21.61 -22.86
C GLU A 469 1.08 -22.00 -21.49
N ILE A 470 0.52 -21.47 -20.41
CA ILE A 470 0.95 -21.79 -19.04
C ILE A 470 0.36 -23.15 -18.67
N SER A 471 1.22 -24.11 -18.31
CA SER A 471 0.77 -25.46 -17.98
C SER A 471 -0.14 -25.46 -16.74
N PRO A 472 -1.11 -26.39 -16.64
CA PRO A 472 -1.96 -26.50 -15.45
C PRO A 472 -1.17 -26.69 -14.15
N GLU A 473 -0.03 -27.39 -14.20
CA GLU A 473 0.86 -27.56 -13.05
C GLU A 473 1.49 -26.23 -12.63
N GLN A 474 1.99 -25.44 -13.59
CA GLN A 474 2.53 -24.12 -13.29
C GLN A 474 1.45 -23.19 -12.72
N VAL A 475 0.22 -23.24 -13.25
CA VAL A 475 -0.93 -22.48 -12.69
C VAL A 475 -1.21 -22.88 -11.24
N LYS A 476 -1.14 -24.16 -10.91
CA LYS A 476 -1.31 -24.65 -9.54
C LYS A 476 -0.22 -24.10 -8.61
N ILE A 477 1.04 -24.16 -9.03
CA ILE A 477 2.19 -23.62 -8.27
C ILE A 477 2.01 -22.12 -8.04
N MET A 478 1.71 -21.35 -9.09
CA MET A 478 1.51 -19.91 -8.99
C MET A 478 0.34 -19.54 -8.05
N ARG A 479 -0.76 -20.30 -8.11
CA ARG A 479 -1.89 -20.11 -7.19
C ARG A 479 -1.53 -20.37 -5.75
N GLU A 480 -0.80 -21.45 -5.45
CA GLU A 480 -0.34 -21.71 -4.08
C GLU A 480 0.57 -20.59 -3.58
N THR A 481 1.48 -20.08 -4.43
CA THR A 481 2.28 -18.89 -4.09
C THR A 481 1.39 -17.70 -3.74
N VAL A 482 0.40 -17.35 -4.58
CA VAL A 482 -0.52 -16.23 -4.35
C VAL A 482 -1.30 -16.41 -3.04
N ILE A 483 -1.83 -17.61 -2.78
CA ILE A 483 -2.58 -17.91 -1.54
C ILE A 483 -1.69 -17.77 -0.31
N ASN A 484 -0.44 -18.21 -0.38
CA ASN A 484 0.52 -18.09 0.72
C ASN A 484 1.00 -16.66 0.96
N LEU A 485 0.86 -15.76 -0.03
CA LEU A 485 1.15 -14.33 0.12
C LEU A 485 0.07 -13.56 0.87
N ILE A 486 -1.15 -14.10 0.97
CA ILE A 486 -2.32 -13.39 1.56
C ILE A 486 -1.99 -12.66 2.87
N PRO A 487 -1.36 -13.28 3.90
CA PRO A 487 -1.06 -12.58 5.16
C PRO A 487 -0.28 -11.28 4.94
N LYS A 488 0.74 -11.28 4.08
CA LYS A 488 1.60 -10.12 3.82
C LYS A 488 0.93 -9.00 3.02
N LEU A 489 -0.27 -9.24 2.49
CA LEU A 489 -1.02 -8.31 1.62
C LEU A 489 -2.25 -7.70 2.31
N ILE A 490 -2.63 -8.23 3.48
CA ILE A 490 -3.77 -7.75 4.27
C ILE A 490 -3.29 -7.06 5.54
N TYR A 491 -4.17 -6.27 6.16
CA TYR A 491 -3.93 -5.71 7.49
C TYR A 491 -4.87 -6.42 8.46
N ALA A 492 -4.38 -6.95 9.57
CA ALA A 492 -5.22 -7.56 10.58
C ALA A 492 -6.12 -6.51 11.25
N ASP A 493 -7.20 -6.95 11.87
CA ASP A 493 -8.11 -6.05 12.58
C ASP A 493 -7.36 -5.37 13.75
N PRO A 494 -7.24 -4.01 13.78
CA PRO A 494 -6.47 -3.30 14.79
C PRO A 494 -6.99 -3.43 16.23
N ARG A 495 -8.15 -4.06 16.43
CA ARG A 495 -8.74 -4.37 17.74
C ARG A 495 -8.33 -5.75 18.26
N SER A 496 -7.50 -6.45 17.50
CA SER A 496 -7.05 -7.82 17.74
C SER A 496 -5.62 -8.01 17.23
N LYS A 497 -5.09 -9.23 17.32
CA LYS A 497 -3.72 -9.53 16.93
C LYS A 497 -3.60 -10.94 16.33
N LEU A 498 -2.81 -11.03 15.26
CA LEU A 498 -2.32 -12.30 14.71
C LEU A 498 -1.13 -12.79 15.56
N GLU A 499 -1.09 -14.08 15.84
CA GLU A 499 -0.12 -14.65 16.79
C GLU A 499 1.17 -15.08 16.09
N THR A 500 1.03 -15.83 15.00
CA THR A 500 2.17 -16.41 14.27
C THR A 500 2.37 -15.77 12.90
N LEU A 501 1.29 -15.28 12.29
CA LEU A 501 1.33 -14.67 10.97
C LEU A 501 1.72 -13.19 11.07
N ARG A 502 2.53 -12.75 10.11
CA ARG A 502 2.87 -11.34 9.93
C ARG A 502 2.00 -10.75 8.84
N ASP A 503 1.28 -9.69 9.18
CA ASP A 503 0.44 -8.98 8.21
C ASP A 503 1.25 -7.95 7.40
N ALA A 504 0.58 -7.15 6.57
CA ALA A 504 1.21 -6.06 5.83
C ALA A 504 1.83 -5.02 6.78
N PHE A 505 1.19 -4.68 7.90
CA PHE A 505 1.75 -3.75 8.88
C PHE A 505 3.07 -4.30 9.46
N ASP A 506 3.08 -5.55 9.92
CA ASP A 506 4.27 -6.18 10.50
C ASP A 506 5.42 -6.24 9.49
N THR A 507 5.10 -6.56 8.24
CA THR A 507 6.06 -6.61 7.13
C THR A 507 6.67 -5.23 6.86
N SER A 508 5.85 -4.17 6.80
CA SER A 508 6.33 -2.82 6.55
C SER A 508 7.17 -2.27 7.70
N VAL A 509 6.75 -2.49 8.96
CA VAL A 509 7.51 -2.04 10.13
C VAL A 509 8.86 -2.74 10.21
N GLN A 510 8.91 -4.06 9.98
CA GLN A 510 10.16 -4.80 9.92
C GLN A 510 11.09 -4.28 8.81
N ALA A 511 10.55 -4.02 7.61
CA ALA A 511 11.35 -3.51 6.50
C ALA A 511 11.96 -2.13 6.80
N VAL A 512 11.23 -1.26 7.50
CA VAL A 512 11.76 0.04 7.96
C VAL A 512 12.88 -0.17 8.99
N ILE A 513 12.67 -1.04 9.99
CA ILE A 513 13.68 -1.38 11.00
C ILE A 513 14.96 -1.89 10.33
N ASP A 514 14.84 -2.82 9.39
CA ASP A 514 15.97 -3.42 8.68
C ASP A 514 16.73 -2.35 7.87
N LYS A 515 15.99 -1.48 7.17
CA LYS A 515 16.57 -0.36 6.43
C LYS A 515 17.34 0.60 7.33
N VAL A 516 16.75 1.03 8.45
CA VAL A 516 17.40 1.96 9.40
C VAL A 516 18.62 1.30 10.04
N THR A 517 18.52 0.03 10.41
CA THR A 517 19.63 -0.75 10.97
C THR A 517 20.79 -0.85 9.99
N ARG A 518 20.50 -1.17 8.72
CA ARG A 518 21.51 -1.20 7.64
C ARG A 518 22.15 0.17 7.44
N LEU A 519 21.36 1.25 7.44
CA LEU A 519 21.87 2.61 7.32
C LEU A 519 22.81 2.97 8.48
N ARG A 520 22.46 2.62 9.72
CA ARG A 520 23.31 2.86 10.90
C ARG A 520 24.63 2.10 10.81
N LYS A 521 24.61 0.83 10.38
CA LYS A 521 25.82 0.02 10.14
C LYS A 521 26.71 0.66 9.06
N ASN A 522 26.13 1.07 7.95
CA ASN A 522 26.87 1.74 6.88
C ASN A 522 27.52 3.04 7.36
N ILE A 523 26.83 3.84 8.18
CA ILE A 523 27.40 5.07 8.77
C ILE A 523 28.62 4.76 9.66
N ILE A 524 28.54 3.71 10.48
CA ILE A 524 29.68 3.28 11.32
C ILE A 524 30.87 2.85 10.47
N GLU A 525 30.60 2.14 9.37
CA GLU A 525 31.63 1.64 8.46
C GLU A 525 32.15 2.72 7.48
N GLY A 526 31.60 3.94 7.52
CA GLY A 526 31.93 5.02 6.59
C GLY A 526 31.50 4.73 5.14
N ARG A 527 30.46 3.91 4.95
CA ARG A 527 29.94 3.45 3.66
C ARG A 527 28.63 4.14 3.29
N THR A 528 28.38 4.26 1.99
CA THR A 528 27.06 4.61 1.45
C THR A 528 26.20 3.36 1.30
N GLU A 529 24.87 3.52 1.22
CA GLU A 529 23.96 2.39 1.00
C GLU A 529 24.21 1.71 -0.35
N TYR A 530 24.35 2.51 -1.40
CA TYR A 530 24.66 2.07 -2.75
C TYR A 530 25.89 2.78 -3.28
N ASP A 531 26.60 2.12 -4.18
CA ASP A 531 27.72 2.71 -4.90
C ASP A 531 27.15 3.38 -6.17
N ASN A 532 27.59 4.60 -6.48
CA ASN A 532 27.11 5.40 -7.61
C ASN A 532 25.57 5.55 -7.66
N PHE A 533 24.94 5.82 -6.51
CA PHE A 533 23.49 5.99 -6.41
C PHE A 533 22.96 7.12 -7.33
N ILE A 534 21.98 6.78 -8.17
CA ILE A 534 21.27 7.71 -9.06
C ILE A 534 19.78 7.60 -8.73
N GLU A 535 19.16 8.69 -8.27
CA GLU A 535 17.78 8.69 -7.76
C GLU A 535 16.77 8.28 -8.83
N GLU A 536 16.97 8.72 -10.07
CA GLU A 536 16.13 8.37 -11.22
C GLU A 536 16.14 6.87 -11.55
N ASN A 537 17.11 6.12 -11.02
CA ASN A 537 17.21 4.67 -11.15
C ASN A 537 16.86 3.93 -9.85
N SER A 538 16.26 4.60 -8.87
CA SER A 538 15.87 4.04 -7.56
C SER A 538 15.13 2.70 -7.67
N TRP A 539 14.25 2.53 -8.66
CA TRP A 539 13.57 1.25 -8.91
C TRP A 539 14.52 0.07 -9.13
N LYS A 540 15.71 0.29 -9.72
CA LYS A 540 16.72 -0.77 -9.92
C LYS A 540 17.34 -1.19 -8.60
N PHE A 541 17.65 -0.21 -7.74
CA PHE A 541 18.25 -0.46 -6.43
C PHE A 541 17.32 -1.28 -5.54
N ALA A 542 16.00 -1.07 -5.66
CA ALA A 542 15.00 -1.86 -4.95
C ALA A 542 14.98 -3.36 -5.33
N LEU A 543 15.58 -3.74 -6.48
CA LEU A 543 15.63 -5.11 -6.98
C LEU A 543 16.95 -5.83 -6.63
N LEU A 544 17.96 -5.10 -6.17
CA LEU A 544 19.28 -5.67 -5.86
C LEU A 544 19.20 -6.81 -4.85
N GLU A 545 19.93 -7.89 -5.13
CA GLU A 545 20.09 -9.00 -4.20
C GLU A 545 20.91 -8.60 -2.97
N GLU A 546 20.75 -9.35 -1.89
CA GLU A 546 21.47 -9.08 -0.66
C GLU A 546 22.98 -9.09 -0.90
N GLY A 547 23.65 -8.01 -0.50
CA GLY A 547 25.08 -7.80 -0.73
C GLY A 547 25.43 -7.12 -2.06
N GLN A 548 24.50 -6.99 -3.02
CA GLN A 548 24.72 -6.17 -4.21
C GLN A 548 24.56 -4.68 -3.91
N ARG A 549 25.44 -3.85 -4.49
CA ARG A 549 25.51 -2.40 -4.21
C ARG A 549 25.53 -1.52 -5.46
N GLU A 550 25.60 -2.12 -6.64
CA GLU A 550 25.62 -1.46 -7.93
C GLU A 550 24.52 -1.99 -8.83
N VAL A 551 23.90 -1.10 -9.61
CA VAL A 551 22.86 -1.45 -10.59
C VAL A 551 23.42 -1.50 -12.00
N GLY A 552 22.96 -2.47 -12.78
CA GLY A 552 23.30 -2.65 -14.19
C GLY A 552 22.16 -2.35 -15.16
N VAL A 553 22.34 -2.79 -16.41
CA VAL A 553 21.27 -2.85 -17.41
C VAL A 553 20.20 -3.83 -16.94
N HIS A 554 18.93 -3.45 -17.08
CA HIS A 554 17.81 -4.28 -16.66
C HIS A 554 16.78 -4.43 -17.79
N GLU A 555 16.10 -5.58 -17.86
CA GLU A 555 15.08 -5.86 -18.90
C GLU A 555 13.92 -4.87 -18.92
N TRP A 556 13.73 -4.12 -17.82
CA TRP A 556 12.68 -3.12 -17.68
C TRP A 556 13.11 -1.68 -17.96
N ASP A 557 14.37 -1.45 -18.34
CA ASP A 557 14.85 -0.12 -18.74
C ASP A 557 13.94 0.56 -19.79
N PRO A 558 13.39 -0.14 -20.80
CA PRO A 558 12.48 0.47 -21.77
C PRO A 558 11.14 0.96 -21.19
N PHE A 559 10.74 0.54 -20.00
CA PHE A 559 9.47 0.93 -19.36
C PHE A 559 9.60 2.19 -18.49
N PHE A 560 10.82 2.55 -18.09
CA PHE A 560 11.09 3.67 -17.17
C PHE A 560 12.00 4.75 -17.77
N SER A 561 12.42 4.56 -19.03
CA SER A 561 13.20 5.55 -19.77
C SER A 561 12.33 6.75 -20.15
N LYS A 562 12.89 7.98 -20.10
CA LYS A 562 12.22 9.16 -20.65
C LYS A 562 11.97 8.94 -22.16
N PRO A 563 10.78 9.28 -22.70
CA PRO A 563 10.53 9.18 -24.13
C PRO A 563 11.54 10.02 -24.93
N LYS A 564 11.85 9.58 -26.16
CA LYS A 564 12.58 10.41 -27.12
C LYS A 564 11.71 11.60 -27.52
N GLU A 565 12.32 12.76 -27.79
CA GLU A 565 11.61 13.94 -28.29
C GLU A 565 10.70 13.56 -29.48
N GLY A 566 9.40 13.80 -29.34
CA GLY A 566 8.38 13.46 -30.33
C GLY A 566 7.40 12.35 -29.92
N GLU A 567 7.71 11.54 -28.91
CA GLU A 567 6.74 10.67 -28.24
C GLU A 567 6.24 11.35 -26.97
N ALA A 568 5.21 12.19 -27.10
CA ALA A 568 4.52 12.70 -25.92
C ALA A 568 3.84 11.53 -25.19
N ASP A 569 4.50 10.98 -24.16
CA ASP A 569 3.76 10.51 -23.00
C ASP A 569 3.52 11.71 -22.11
N PHE A 570 2.24 11.93 -21.83
CA PHE A 570 1.76 12.83 -20.80
C PHE A 570 2.65 12.69 -19.58
N ASP A 571 3.09 13.82 -19.05
CA ASP A 571 3.85 13.93 -17.81
C ASP A 571 3.17 13.08 -16.72
N SER A 572 3.66 11.84 -16.57
CA SER A 572 2.91 10.75 -15.94
C SER A 572 2.63 11.00 -14.46
N SER A 573 3.35 11.94 -13.86
CA SER A 573 3.18 12.38 -12.48
C SER A 573 1.96 13.29 -12.28
N VAL A 574 1.73 14.24 -13.20
CA VAL A 574 0.67 15.25 -13.09
C VAL A 574 -0.67 14.65 -13.49
N ASP A 575 -0.71 13.83 -14.54
CA ASP A 575 -1.94 13.21 -15.01
C ASP A 575 -2.37 12.00 -14.16
N ALA A 576 -1.44 11.25 -13.56
CA ALA A 576 -1.80 10.17 -12.65
C ALA A 576 -2.47 10.68 -11.37
N GLY A 577 -1.93 11.76 -10.80
CA GLY A 577 -2.55 12.48 -9.70
C GLY A 577 -3.93 13.03 -10.08
N LYS A 578 -4.02 13.82 -11.17
CA LYS A 578 -5.28 14.41 -11.65
C LYS A 578 -6.35 13.39 -12.01
N ASN A 579 -5.99 12.19 -12.47
CA ASN A 579 -6.96 11.18 -12.89
C ASN A 579 -7.43 10.24 -11.76
N SER A 580 -6.68 10.09 -10.65
CA SER A 580 -7.12 9.39 -9.42
C SER A 580 -8.53 9.85 -8.97
N TRP A 581 -8.83 11.13 -9.24
CA TRP A 581 -10.11 11.82 -9.24
C TRP A 581 -11.33 11.02 -9.73
N LYS A 582 -11.23 10.24 -10.82
CA LYS A 582 -12.39 9.53 -11.39
C LYS A 582 -12.93 8.44 -10.46
N ASN A 583 -12.11 7.90 -9.56
CA ASN A 583 -12.52 6.80 -8.67
C ASN A 583 -13.29 7.30 -7.44
N GLU A 584 -12.96 8.49 -6.92
CA GLU A 584 -13.63 9.08 -5.75
C GLU A 584 -14.92 9.84 -6.08
N GLN A 585 -15.11 10.33 -7.31
CA GLN A 585 -16.42 10.85 -7.73
C GLN A 585 -17.47 9.75 -7.89
N ARG A 586 -17.05 8.50 -8.14
CA ARG A 586 -17.92 7.36 -8.44
C ARG A 586 -18.46 6.64 -7.20
N SER A 587 -17.88 6.87 -6.01
CA SER A 587 -18.43 6.39 -4.72
C SER A 587 -19.76 7.04 -4.32
N ARG A 588 -20.29 7.94 -5.16
CA ARG A 588 -21.56 8.66 -4.98
C ARG A 588 -22.81 7.87 -5.38
N ALA A 589 -22.65 6.71 -6.02
CA ALA A 589 -23.76 5.90 -6.54
C ALA A 589 -24.08 4.66 -5.68
N THR A 590 -23.88 4.74 -4.36
CA THR A 590 -24.32 3.72 -3.39
C THR A 590 -24.79 4.36 -2.10
#